data_AF-A0A5E4QII3-F1
#
_entry.id   AF-A0A5E4QII3-F1
#
_cell.length_a   1.000
_cell.length_b   1.000
_cell.length_c   1.000
_cell.angle_alpha   90.00
_cell.angle_beta   90.00
_cell.angle_gamma   90.00
#
_symmetry.space_group_name_H-M   'P 1'
#
loop_
_entity.id
_entity.type
_entity.pdbx_description
1 polymer ?
#
loop_
_entity_poly.entity_id
_entity_poly.type
_entity_poly.pdbx_seq_one_letter_code
_entity_poly.pdbx_strand_id
1 'polypeptide(L)'
;MASYKVNEDFDMEALVNDKASFKVAVECFLDKAPCGEFQSYKDIAQDTIEAACDQCSPKLKHLAHTFMQGLEKNNPEYYGDFLKKFDPTGKYMDKFIKAVEDF
;
A
#
# COMPACT_ATOMS: atom_id res chain seq x y z
N MET A 1 -15.60 -12.64 10.63
CA MET A 1 -15.01 -11.37 10.19
C MET A 1 -13.92 -11.74 9.23
N ALA A 2 -14.08 -11.47 7.93
CA ALA A 2 -13.05 -11.78 6.95
C ALA A 2 -11.93 -10.75 7.11
N SER A 3 -10.72 -11.21 7.39
CA SER A 3 -9.52 -10.39 7.37
C SER A 3 -8.63 -10.90 6.25
N TYR A 4 -7.95 -10.00 5.57
CA TYR A 4 -6.95 -10.37 4.57
C TYR A 4 -5.85 -11.20 5.24
N LYS A 5 -5.45 -12.31 4.59
CA LYS A 5 -4.38 -13.17 5.10
C LYS A 5 -3.02 -12.69 4.57
N VAL A 6 -2.50 -11.65 5.18
CA VAL A 6 -1.18 -11.05 4.89
C VAL A 6 -0.32 -11.00 6.15
N ASN A 7 0.98 -10.73 5.99
CA ASN A 7 1.86 -10.52 7.14
C ASN A 7 1.53 -9.15 7.77
N GLU A 8 0.91 -9.14 8.94
CA GLU A 8 0.56 -7.87 9.62
C GLU A 8 1.64 -7.38 10.59
N ASP A 9 2.70 -8.16 10.77
CA ASP A 9 3.83 -7.85 11.67
C ASP A 9 5.09 -7.41 10.91
N PHE A 10 4.95 -7.10 9.61
CA PHE A 10 6.04 -6.60 8.79
C PHE A 10 6.46 -5.19 9.23
N ASP A 11 7.77 -4.94 9.29
CA ASP A 11 8.31 -3.64 9.65
C ASP A 11 8.26 -2.67 8.46
N MET A 12 7.06 -2.10 8.24
CA MET A 12 6.84 -1.13 7.16
C MET A 12 7.62 0.15 7.36
N GLU A 13 7.87 0.55 8.62
CA GLU A 13 8.67 1.74 8.92
C GLU A 13 10.13 1.57 8.47
N ALA A 14 10.74 0.41 8.76
CA ALA A 14 12.08 0.10 8.26
C ALA A 14 12.09 0.06 6.73
N LEU A 15 11.07 -0.53 6.10
CA LEU A 15 10.98 -0.57 4.63
C LEU A 15 10.96 0.84 4.04
N VAL A 16 10.04 1.72 4.45
CA VAL A 16 9.90 3.05 3.85
C VAL A 16 11.13 3.94 4.08
N ASN A 17 11.91 3.67 5.14
CA ASN A 17 13.17 4.36 5.43
C ASN A 17 14.36 3.85 4.60
N ASP A 18 14.29 2.63 4.06
CA ASP A 18 15.27 2.12 3.09
C ASP A 18 14.82 2.41 1.66
N LYS A 19 15.39 3.46 1.06
CA LYS A 19 15.06 3.88 -0.31
C LYS A 19 15.21 2.78 -1.35
N ALA A 20 16.20 1.88 -1.21
CA ALA A 20 16.44 0.84 -2.21
C ALA A 20 15.38 -0.26 -2.10
N SER A 21 15.15 -0.76 -0.88
CA SER A 21 14.15 -1.79 -0.61
C SER A 21 12.73 -1.28 -0.88
N PHE A 22 12.42 -0.05 -0.47
CA PHE A 22 11.11 0.54 -0.73
C PHE A 22 10.84 0.72 -2.22
N LYS A 23 11.84 1.15 -3.00
CA LYS A 23 11.71 1.25 -4.45
C LYS A 23 11.35 -0.10 -5.08
N VAL A 24 11.98 -1.20 -4.65
CA VAL A 24 11.64 -2.55 -5.13
C VAL A 24 10.20 -2.93 -4.79
N ALA A 25 9.73 -2.62 -3.58
CA ALA A 25 8.34 -2.84 -3.20
C ALA A 25 7.38 -2.04 -4.09
N VAL A 26 7.62 -0.75 -4.28
CA VAL A 26 6.78 0.11 -5.14
C VAL A 26 6.78 -0.36 -6.60
N GLU A 27 7.94 -0.71 -7.15
CA GLU A 27 8.06 -1.27 -8.50
C GLU A 27 7.31 -2.59 -8.64
N CYS A 28 7.30 -3.43 -7.61
CA CYS A 28 6.47 -4.62 -7.56
C CYS A 28 4.98 -4.29 -7.68
N PHE A 29 4.48 -3.33 -6.90
CA PHE A 29 3.07 -2.90 -6.97
C PHE A 29 2.72 -2.37 -8.36
N LEU A 30 3.69 -1.76 -9.06
CA LEU A 30 3.53 -1.23 -10.42
C LEU A 30 3.79 -2.24 -11.56
N ASP A 31 3.97 -3.53 -11.26
CA ASP A 31 4.37 -4.57 -12.23
C ASP A 31 5.72 -4.31 -12.94
N LYS A 32 6.59 -3.49 -12.34
CA LYS A 32 7.92 -3.16 -12.89
C LYS A 32 9.02 -4.10 -12.36
N ALA A 33 8.79 -4.80 -11.26
CA ALA A 33 9.71 -5.76 -10.66
C ALA A 33 8.99 -6.95 -10.00
N PRO A 34 9.67 -8.09 -9.76
CA PRO A 34 9.13 -9.19 -8.96
C PRO A 34 8.86 -8.77 -7.51
N CYS A 35 7.80 -9.32 -6.90
CA CYS A 35 7.34 -8.90 -5.58
C CYS A 35 8.01 -9.58 -4.38
N GLY A 36 8.51 -10.80 -4.53
CA GLY A 36 9.06 -11.55 -3.39
C GLY A 36 8.06 -11.61 -2.23
N GLU A 37 8.47 -11.15 -1.05
CA GLU A 37 7.64 -11.12 0.16
C GLU A 37 6.45 -10.15 0.08
N PHE A 38 6.47 -9.19 -0.86
CA PHE A 38 5.41 -8.19 -1.01
C PHE A 38 4.19 -8.69 -1.80
N GLN A 39 4.27 -9.89 -2.39
CA GLN A 39 3.23 -10.41 -3.29
C GLN A 39 1.85 -10.42 -2.62
N SER A 40 1.77 -10.89 -1.38
CA SER A 40 0.51 -10.99 -0.65
C SER A 40 -0.19 -9.63 -0.42
N TYR A 41 0.56 -8.54 -0.24
CA TYR A 41 -0.02 -7.20 -0.11
C TYR A 41 -0.51 -6.67 -1.45
N LYS A 42 0.25 -6.90 -2.52
CA LYS A 42 -0.15 -6.52 -3.88
C LYS A 42 -1.44 -7.23 -4.30
N ASP A 43 -1.58 -8.51 -3.96
CA ASP A 43 -2.76 -9.32 -4.29
C ASP A 43 -4.06 -8.74 -3.68
N ILE A 44 -3.96 -8.09 -2.52
CA ILE A 44 -5.11 -7.46 -1.84
C ILE A 44 -5.25 -5.97 -2.12
N ALA A 45 -4.24 -5.32 -2.71
CA ALA A 45 -4.16 -3.87 -2.80
C ALA A 45 -5.34 -3.25 -3.55
N GLN A 46 -5.79 -3.84 -4.65
CA GLN A 46 -6.95 -3.33 -5.40
C GLN A 46 -8.22 -3.36 -4.54
N ASP A 47 -8.47 -4.50 -3.89
CA ASP A 47 -9.68 -4.72 -3.07
C ASP A 47 -9.68 -3.80 -1.84
N THR A 48 -8.54 -3.67 -1.15
CA THR A 48 -8.43 -2.77 0.01
C THR A 48 -8.64 -1.31 -0.37
N ILE A 49 -8.18 -0.87 -1.55
CA ILE A 49 -8.36 0.50 -2.02
C ILE A 49 -9.83 0.75 -2.38
N GLU A 50 -10.44 -0.14 -3.17
CA GLU A 50 -11.85 0.00 -3.59
C GLU A 50 -12.82 -0.05 -2.41
N ALA A 51 -12.55 -0.93 -1.44
CA ALA A 51 -13.37 -1.11 -0.23
C ALA A 51 -12.98 -0.18 0.93
N ALA A 52 -12.02 0.74 0.73
CA ALA A 52 -11.52 1.66 1.76
C ALA A 52 -11.09 0.92 3.06
N CYS A 53 -10.41 -0.21 2.90
CA CYS A 53 -9.87 -1.04 3.98
C CYS A 53 -10.92 -1.46 5.03
N ASP A 54 -12.18 -1.67 4.63
CA ASP A 54 -13.29 -2.07 5.51
C ASP A 54 -13.05 -3.41 6.26
N GLN A 55 -12.31 -4.32 5.63
CA GLN A 55 -11.92 -5.63 6.16
C GLN A 55 -10.50 -5.67 6.76
N CYS A 56 -9.77 -4.55 6.72
CA CYS A 56 -8.42 -4.49 7.27
C CYS A 56 -8.43 -4.47 8.81
N SER A 57 -7.52 -5.23 9.41
CA SER A 57 -7.24 -5.09 10.84
C SER A 57 -6.56 -3.75 11.14
N PRO A 58 -6.53 -3.29 12.41
CA PRO A 58 -5.77 -2.11 12.81
C PRO A 58 -4.29 -2.16 12.39
N LYS A 59 -3.65 -3.34 12.47
CA LYS A 59 -2.26 -3.51 12.04
C LYS A 59 -2.11 -3.32 10.55
N LEU A 60 -2.97 -3.95 9.75
CA LEU A 60 -2.91 -3.80 8.29
C LEU A 60 -3.20 -2.37 7.85
N LYS A 61 -4.11 -1.66 8.53
CA LYS A 61 -4.34 -0.23 8.27
C LYS A 61 -3.10 0.62 8.56
N HIS A 62 -2.42 0.36 9.68
CA HIS A 62 -1.16 1.02 10.00
C HIS A 62 -0.09 0.75 8.93
N LEU A 63 0.08 -0.51 8.49
CA LEU A 63 1.00 -0.85 7.40
C LEU A 63 0.65 -0.11 6.10
N ALA A 64 -0.63 -0.08 5.74
CA ALA A 64 -1.11 0.62 4.55
C ALA A 64 -0.86 2.13 4.63
N HIS A 65 -1.15 2.74 5.77
CA HIS A 65 -0.91 4.16 6.01
C HIS A 65 0.57 4.51 5.90
N THR A 66 1.44 3.76 6.58
CA THR A 66 2.89 3.96 6.53
C THR A 66 3.43 3.79 5.11
N PHE A 67 2.95 2.79 4.36
CA PHE A 67 3.34 2.60 2.96
C PHE A 67 2.94 3.80 2.09
N MET A 68 1.70 4.28 2.21
CA MET A 68 1.20 5.43 1.44
C MET A 68 1.95 6.72 1.77
N GLN A 69 2.20 7.00 3.05
CA GLN A 69 3.01 8.14 3.44
C GLN A 69 4.45 8.05 2.92
N GLY A 70 5.05 6.85 2.98
CA GLY A 70 6.37 6.60 2.44
C GLY A 70 6.41 6.86 0.93
N LEU A 71 5.39 6.41 0.20
CA LEU A 71 5.30 6.56 -1.25
C LEU A 71 5.21 8.04 -1.65
N GLU A 72 4.34 8.80 -0.99
CA GLU A 72 4.16 10.24 -1.25
C GLU A 72 5.44 11.04 -0.92
N LYS A 73 6.07 10.77 0.22
CA LYS A 73 7.25 11.53 0.69
C LYS A 73 8.54 11.16 -0.04
N ASN A 74 8.79 9.86 -0.24
CA ASN A 74 10.09 9.38 -0.72
C ASN A 74 10.12 9.14 -2.23
N ASN A 75 8.97 8.90 -2.86
CA ASN A 75 8.85 8.44 -4.24
C ASN A 75 7.71 9.15 -5.01
N PRO A 76 7.69 10.50 -5.08
CA PRO A 76 6.56 11.25 -5.64
C PRO A 76 6.29 10.94 -7.13
N GLU A 77 7.33 10.56 -7.88
CA GLU A 77 7.16 10.10 -9.26
C GLU A 77 6.32 8.82 -9.34
N TYR A 78 6.61 7.85 -8.47
CA TYR A 78 5.87 6.58 -8.44
C TYR A 78 4.49 6.71 -7.79
N TYR A 79 4.28 7.71 -6.92
CA TYR A 79 2.96 7.98 -6.36
C TYR A 79 1.92 8.22 -7.46
N GLY A 80 2.25 9.04 -8.47
CA GLY A 80 1.36 9.29 -9.61
C GLY A 80 1.06 8.04 -10.43
N ASP A 81 2.04 7.17 -10.65
CA ASP A 81 1.86 5.88 -11.33
C ASP A 81 0.98 4.92 -10.51
N PHE A 82 1.15 4.92 -9.18
CA PHE A 82 0.37 4.11 -8.27
C PHE A 82 -1.10 4.52 -8.28
N LEU A 83 -1.39 5.83 -8.21
CA LEU A 83 -2.74 6.35 -8.35
C LEU A 83 -3.38 5.91 -9.66
N LYS A 84 -2.68 6.06 -10.80
CA LYS A 84 -3.21 5.64 -12.11
C LYS A 84 -3.47 4.15 -12.19
N LYS A 85 -2.66 3.32 -11.51
CA LYS A 85 -2.82 1.87 -11.53
C LYS A 85 -4.03 1.41 -10.71
N PHE A 86 -4.12 1.86 -9.45
CA PHE A 86 -5.11 1.34 -8.51
C PHE A 86 -6.42 2.14 -8.52
N ASP A 87 -6.37 3.42 -8.90
CA ASP A 87 -7.54 4.30 -9.01
C ASP A 87 -7.41 5.30 -10.17
N PRO A 88 -7.42 4.83 -11.43
CA PRO A 88 -7.35 5.71 -12.61
C PRO A 88 -8.50 6.73 -12.69
N THR A 89 -9.58 6.51 -11.94
CA THR A 89 -10.77 7.37 -11.92
C THR A 89 -10.77 8.39 -10.77
N GLY A 90 -9.87 8.25 -9.80
CA GLY A 90 -9.84 9.08 -8.59
C GLY A 90 -11.06 8.93 -7.68
N LYS A 91 -11.70 7.74 -7.65
CA LYS A 91 -12.94 7.49 -6.89
C LYS A 91 -12.73 6.86 -5.52
N TYR A 92 -11.59 6.20 -5.31
CA TYR A 92 -11.34 5.29 -4.20
C TYR A 92 -10.17 5.74 -3.33
N MET A 93 -9.10 6.27 -3.92
CA MET A 93 -7.87 6.52 -3.18
C MET A 93 -8.06 7.51 -2.03
N ASP A 94 -8.80 8.60 -2.23
CA ASP A 94 -9.06 9.59 -1.17
C ASP A 94 -9.81 8.96 0.02
N LYS A 95 -10.75 8.04 -0.25
CA LYS A 95 -11.47 7.32 0.81
C LYS A 95 -10.57 6.33 1.52
N PHE A 96 -9.73 5.63 0.78
CA PHE A 96 -8.77 4.69 1.33
C PHE A 96 -7.76 5.38 2.24
N ILE A 97 -7.12 6.47 1.78
CA ILE A 97 -6.19 7.27 2.57
C ILE A 97 -6.87 7.75 3.85
N LYS A 98 -8.08 8.29 3.74
CA LYS A 98 -8.87 8.72 4.90
C LYS A 98 -9.20 7.56 5.86
N ALA A 99 -9.45 6.36 5.36
CA ALA A 99 -9.79 5.20 6.20
C ALA A 99 -8.60 4.65 7.01
N VAL A 100 -7.38 5.03 6.64
CA VAL A 100 -6.13 4.60 7.28
C VAL A 100 -5.38 5.74 7.96
N GLU A 101 -5.81 7.00 7.81
CA GLU A 101 -5.09 8.20 8.30
C GLU A 101 -4.82 8.23 9.81
N ASP A 102 -5.70 7.59 10.60
CA ASP A 102 -5.65 7.57 12.06
C ASP A 102 -4.88 6.37 12.66
N PHE A 103 -4.26 5.53 11.82
CA PHE A 103 -3.56 4.29 12.24
C PHE A 103 -2.04 4.44 12.17
#